data_AF-A0A4Y9ZIT4-F1
#
_entry.id   AF-A0A4Y9ZIT4-F1
#
_cell.length_a   1.000
_cell.length_b   1.000
_cell.length_c   1.000
_cell.angle_alpha   90.00
_cell.angle_beta   90.00
_cell.angle_gamma   90.00
#
_symmetry.space_group_name_H-M   'P 1'
#
loop_
_entity.id
_entity.type
_entity.pdbx_description
1 polymer ?
#
loop_
_entity_poly.entity_id
_entity_poly.type
_entity_poly.pdbx_seq_one_letter_code
_entity_poly.pdbx_strand_id
1 'polypeptide(L)'
;MVDMPAKTTLALQVEELQLLKYALLPGELLTFLLPPEEAALWTRALDADTPDPQSALDALGHLEPGRQASPLRFEIALAQTRSVYFEVEFPPSRPHPDLHPGAASPPAAPSVSVRGEQLGREEQLRWQGLVAAKTREVAESASE
;
A
#
# COMPACT_ATOMS: atom_id res chain seq x y z
N MET A 1 -17.96 -25.92 -10.87
CA MET A 1 -16.74 -25.49 -10.16
C MET A 1 -16.18 -24.37 -11.02
N VAL A 2 -16.50 -23.11 -10.69
CA VAL A 2 -16.02 -21.96 -11.46
C VAL A 2 -14.58 -21.78 -11.07
N ASP A 3 -13.69 -21.98 -12.04
CA ASP A 3 -12.26 -21.73 -11.91
C ASP A 3 -12.10 -20.23 -11.65
N MET A 4 -11.87 -19.84 -10.38
CA MET A 4 -11.57 -18.45 -10.07
C MET A 4 -10.20 -18.15 -10.66
N PRO A 5 -10.04 -17.13 -11.52
CA PRO A 5 -8.73 -16.79 -12.06
C PRO A 5 -7.79 -16.53 -10.89
N ALA A 6 -6.58 -17.10 -10.95
CA ALA A 6 -5.55 -16.82 -9.97
C ALA A 6 -5.36 -15.30 -9.87
N LYS A 7 -5.58 -14.74 -8.67
CA LYS A 7 -5.43 -13.29 -8.44
C LYS A 7 -3.97 -12.92 -8.74
N THR A 8 -3.75 -11.76 -9.35
CA THR A 8 -2.40 -11.21 -9.54
C THR A 8 -1.95 -10.47 -8.29
N THR A 9 -0.65 -10.28 -8.09
CA THR A 9 -0.11 -9.45 -6.99
C THR A 9 -0.76 -8.07 -6.97
N LEU A 10 -0.98 -7.49 -8.15
CA LEU A 10 -1.61 -6.18 -8.31
C LEU A 10 -3.08 -6.19 -7.87
N ALA A 11 -3.84 -7.22 -8.22
CA ALA A 11 -5.24 -7.35 -7.79
C ALA A 11 -5.35 -7.44 -6.26
N LEU A 12 -4.43 -8.16 -5.62
CA LEU A 12 -4.38 -8.27 -4.16
C LEU A 12 -3.96 -6.94 -3.50
N GLN A 13 -2.99 -6.22 -4.06
CA GLN A 13 -2.62 -4.88 -3.58
C GLN A 13 -3.79 -3.88 -3.66
N VAL A 14 -4.56 -3.92 -4.75
CA VAL A 14 -5.77 -3.08 -4.88
C VAL A 14 -6.81 -3.44 -3.83
N GLU A 15 -7.02 -4.73 -3.57
CA GLU A 15 -7.93 -5.20 -2.51
C GLU A 15 -7.46 -4.76 -1.11
N GLU A 16 -6.17 -4.91 -0.78
CA GLU A 16 -5.57 -4.42 0.47
C GLU A 16 -5.81 -2.90 0.65
N LEU A 17 -5.56 -2.12 -0.40
CA LEU A 17 -5.77 -0.67 -0.37
C LEU A 17 -7.24 -0.27 -0.29
N GLN A 18 -8.16 -1.03 -0.90
CA GLN A 18 -9.60 -0.82 -0.78
C GLN A 18 -10.07 -1.07 0.66
N LEU A 19 -9.57 -2.13 1.31
CA LEU A 19 -9.84 -2.40 2.72
C LEU A 19 -9.33 -1.25 3.60
N LEU A 20 -8.11 -0.76 3.35
CA LEU A 20 -7.56 0.40 4.06
C LEU A 20 -8.44 1.64 3.89
N LYS A 21 -8.82 1.97 2.64
CA LYS A 21 -9.58 3.19 2.31
C LYS A 21 -11.02 3.17 2.81
N TYR A 22 -11.70 2.01 2.73
CA TYR A 22 -13.15 1.94 2.91
C TYR A 22 -13.62 1.23 4.18
N ALA A 23 -12.77 0.41 4.82
CA ALA A 23 -13.17 -0.40 5.97
C ALA A 23 -12.41 -0.05 7.25
N LEU A 24 -11.10 0.23 7.16
CA LEU A 24 -10.23 0.30 8.33
C LEU A 24 -9.99 1.72 8.85
N LEU A 25 -10.10 2.73 8.00
CA LEU A 25 -9.69 4.11 8.31
C LEU A 25 -10.81 5.12 8.02
N PRO A 26 -11.87 5.17 8.86
CA PRO A 26 -12.92 6.17 8.72
C PRO A 26 -12.45 7.55 9.22
N GLY A 27 -12.29 8.49 8.29
CA GLY A 27 -11.92 9.89 8.59
C GLY A 27 -10.48 10.24 8.22
N GLU A 28 -9.73 9.26 7.73
CA GLU A 28 -8.42 9.43 7.12
C GLU A 28 -8.51 9.63 5.60
N LEU A 29 -7.47 10.24 5.03
CA LEU A 29 -7.26 10.39 3.60
C LEU A 29 -6.07 9.53 3.18
N LEU A 30 -6.28 8.72 2.14
CA LEU A 30 -5.24 8.01 1.42
C LEU A 30 -4.85 8.81 0.18
N THR A 31 -3.60 9.25 0.09
CA THR A 31 -3.10 10.05 -1.04
C THR A 31 -1.88 9.37 -1.68
N PHE A 32 -1.89 9.15 -2.99
CA PHE A 32 -0.74 8.56 -3.68
C PHE A 32 0.41 9.56 -3.84
N LEU A 33 1.63 9.10 -3.54
CA LEU A 33 2.89 9.84 -3.71
C LEU A 33 3.61 9.37 -4.98
N LEU A 34 2.84 9.28 -6.07
CA LEU A 34 3.26 8.77 -7.38
C LEU A 34 3.19 9.89 -8.44
N PRO A 35 3.83 9.73 -9.61
CA PRO A 35 3.58 10.59 -10.76
C PRO A 35 2.07 10.73 -11.02
N PRO A 36 1.56 11.92 -11.41
CA PRO A 36 0.12 12.17 -11.52
C PRO A 36 -0.65 11.16 -12.38
N GLU A 37 -0.03 10.68 -13.46
CA GLU A 37 -0.61 9.67 -14.36
C GLU A 37 -0.79 8.31 -13.64
N GLU A 38 0.25 7.86 -12.92
CA GLU A 38 0.22 6.62 -12.14
C GLU A 38 -0.76 6.73 -10.96
N ALA A 39 -0.74 7.86 -10.25
CA ALA A 39 -1.66 8.14 -9.16
C ALA A 39 -3.12 8.08 -9.62
N ALA A 40 -3.44 8.65 -10.79
CA ALA A 40 -4.79 8.62 -11.35
C ALA A 40 -5.24 7.19 -11.70
N LEU A 41 -4.34 6.35 -12.22
CA LEU A 41 -4.64 4.94 -12.50
C LEU A 41 -4.93 4.17 -11.21
N TRP A 42 -4.11 4.34 -10.18
CA TRP A 42 -4.33 3.72 -8.88
C TRP A 42 -5.63 4.20 -8.23
N THR A 43 -5.94 5.50 -8.26
CA THR A 43 -7.22 6.02 -7.76
C THR A 43 -8.40 5.37 -8.49
N ARG A 44 -8.35 5.28 -9.83
CA ARG A 44 -9.41 4.64 -10.62
C ARG A 44 -9.55 3.15 -10.28
N ALA A 45 -8.46 2.44 -10.04
CA ALA A 45 -8.48 1.03 -9.65
C ALA A 45 -9.06 0.83 -8.24
N LEU A 46 -8.78 1.74 -7.30
CA LEU A 46 -9.36 1.69 -5.95
C LEU A 46 -10.86 2.01 -5.93
N ASP A 47 -11.29 2.92 -6.79
CA ASP A 47 -12.69 3.36 -6.87
C ASP A 47 -13.48 2.37 -7.72
N ALA A 48 -13.74 1.18 -7.17
CA ALA A 48 -14.40 0.05 -7.82
C ALA A 48 -15.85 0.27 -8.27
N ASP A 49 -16.41 1.47 -8.08
CA ASP A 49 -17.62 1.92 -8.80
C ASP A 49 -17.35 2.19 -10.29
N THR A 50 -16.12 1.96 -10.76
CA THR A 50 -15.79 1.98 -12.18
C THR A 50 -16.38 0.74 -12.89
N PRO A 51 -17.00 0.91 -14.07
CA PRO A 51 -17.64 -0.18 -14.81
C PRO A 51 -16.65 -1.24 -15.34
N ASP A 52 -15.34 -1.02 -15.22
CA ASP A 52 -14.30 -1.91 -15.71
C ASP A 52 -13.03 -1.85 -14.83
N PRO A 53 -13.06 -2.48 -13.64
CA PRO A 53 -11.90 -2.52 -12.75
C PRO A 53 -10.75 -3.35 -13.34
N GLN A 54 -11.05 -4.31 -14.22
CA GLN A 54 -10.04 -5.13 -14.88
C GLN A 54 -9.21 -4.30 -15.85
N SER A 55 -9.83 -3.41 -16.65
CA SER A 55 -9.07 -2.50 -17.52
C SER A 55 -8.14 -1.55 -16.74
N ALA A 56 -8.54 -1.10 -15.54
CA ALA A 56 -7.67 -0.28 -14.69
C ALA A 56 -6.48 -1.08 -14.15
N LEU A 57 -6.71 -2.33 -13.73
CA LEU A 57 -5.65 -3.26 -13.32
C LEU A 57 -4.71 -3.60 -14.48
N ASP A 58 -5.24 -3.85 -15.67
CA ASP A 58 -4.44 -4.15 -16.85
C ASP A 58 -3.59 -2.92 -17.24
N ALA A 59 -4.17 -1.71 -17.21
CA ALA A 59 -3.45 -0.47 -17.46
C ALA A 59 -2.31 -0.23 -16.45
N LEU A 60 -2.52 -0.56 -15.17
CA LEU A 60 -1.49 -0.54 -14.14
C LEU A 60 -0.40 -1.61 -14.39
N GLY A 61 -0.78 -2.82 -14.83
CA GLY A 61 0.16 -3.89 -15.21
C GLY A 61 0.96 -3.59 -16.47
N HIS A 62 0.48 -2.68 -17.31
CA HIS A 62 1.11 -2.23 -18.56
C HIS A 62 1.90 -0.93 -18.44
N LEU A 63 2.14 -0.40 -17.23
CA LEU A 63 3.06 0.71 -17.00
C LEU A 63 4.51 0.30 -17.37
N GLU A 64 4.78 0.30 -18.68
CA GLU A 64 6.01 0.06 -19.43
C GLU A 64 6.82 -1.22 -19.12
N PRO A 65 6.82 -2.23 -20.01
CA PRO A 65 7.73 -3.37 -19.91
C PRO A 65 9.19 -2.92 -20.10
N GLY A 66 9.91 -2.72 -19.00
CA GLY A 66 11.33 -2.33 -18.99
C GLY A 66 11.67 -1.15 -18.08
N ARG A 67 10.67 -0.40 -17.60
CA ARG A 67 10.82 0.53 -16.49
C ARG A 67 10.71 -0.30 -15.20
N GLN A 68 11.67 -0.23 -14.29
CA GLN A 68 11.46 -0.79 -12.95
C GLN A 68 10.20 -0.11 -12.40
N ALA A 69 9.15 -0.90 -12.12
CA ALA A 69 7.92 -0.38 -11.55
C ALA A 69 8.28 0.48 -10.33
N SER A 70 7.88 1.75 -10.34
CA SER A 70 8.09 2.61 -9.19
C SER A 70 7.45 1.93 -7.98
N PRO A 71 8.10 1.92 -6.80
CA PRO A 71 7.46 1.37 -5.62
C PRO A 71 6.14 2.11 -5.38
N LEU A 72 5.08 1.36 -5.07
CA LEU A 72 3.79 1.96 -4.75
C LEU A 72 3.94 2.74 -3.44
N ARG A 73 3.77 4.06 -3.52
CA ARG A 73 3.93 4.99 -2.41
C ARG A 73 2.66 5.77 -2.19
N PHE A 74 2.22 5.85 -0.95
CA PHE A 74 1.06 6.64 -0.54
C PHE A 74 1.23 7.12 0.88
N GLU A 75 0.46 8.13 1.24
CA GLU A 75 0.34 8.60 2.61
C GLU A 75 -1.06 8.37 3.16
N ILE A 76 -1.13 8.15 4.47
CA ILE A 76 -2.36 8.13 5.25
C ILE A 76 -2.28 9.27 6.25
N ALA A 77 -3.26 10.17 6.21
CA ALA A 77 -3.33 11.33 7.09
C ALA A 77 -4.75 11.55 7.61
N LEU A 78 -4.91 12.13 8.80
CA LEU A 78 -6.22 12.59 9.26
C LEU A 78 -6.73 13.72 8.36
N ALA A 79 -7.95 13.60 7.84
CA ALA A 79 -8.50 14.54 6.85
C ALA A 79 -8.52 15.99 7.34
N GLN A 80 -8.71 16.18 8.66
CA GLN A 80 -8.93 17.49 9.27
C GLN A 80 -7.64 18.25 9.58
N THR A 81 -6.55 17.54 9.88
CA THR A 81 -5.34 18.16 10.44
C THR A 81 -4.13 18.00 9.54
N ARG A 82 -3.93 16.81 8.94
CA ARG A 82 -2.71 16.42 8.20
C ARG A 82 -1.38 16.76 8.89
N SER A 83 -1.40 17.06 10.18
CA SER A 83 -0.23 17.53 10.95
C SER A 83 0.79 16.41 11.19
N VAL A 84 0.30 15.17 11.21
CA VAL A 84 1.07 13.93 11.22
C VAL A 84 0.46 12.98 10.20
N TYR A 85 1.30 12.31 9.44
CA TYR A 85 0.91 11.37 8.41
C TYR A 85 1.89 10.21 8.31
N PHE A 86 1.41 9.08 7.79
CA PHE A 86 2.21 7.88 7.58
C PHE A 86 2.47 7.73 6.10
N GLU A 87 3.74 7.79 5.69
CA GLU A 87 4.17 7.39 4.36
C GLU A 87 4.39 5.88 4.34
N VAL A 88 3.73 5.19 3.41
CA VAL A 88 3.85 3.75 3.20
C VAL A 88 4.44 3.51 1.82
N GLU A 89 5.44 2.63 1.76
CA GLU A 89 6.08 2.23 0.52
C GLU A 89 6.07 0.71 0.38
N PHE A 90 5.44 0.21 -0.69
CA PHE A 90 5.53 -1.17 -1.09
C PHE A 90 6.71 -1.38 -2.06
N PRO A 91 7.62 -2.31 -1.76
CA PRO A 91 8.74 -2.59 -2.65
C PRO A 91 8.25 -3.14 -4.01
N PRO A 92 8.92 -2.80 -5.14
CA PRO A 92 8.48 -3.14 -6.49
C PRO A 92 8.36 -4.64 -6.75
N SER A 93 9.13 -5.44 -6.00
CA SER A 93 9.27 -6.88 -6.14
C SER A 93 8.65 -7.63 -4.95
N ARG A 94 7.54 -7.13 -4.38
CA ARG A 94 6.80 -7.86 -3.34
C ARG A 94 5.83 -8.86 -4.00
N PRO A 95 6.19 -10.15 -4.18
CA PRO A 95 5.18 -11.16 -4.46
C PRO A 95 4.17 -11.17 -3.30
N HIS A 96 2.88 -11.20 -3.61
CA HIS A 96 1.88 -11.32 -2.55
C HIS A 96 2.09 -12.66 -1.83
N PRO A 97 2.10 -12.70 -0.47
CA PRO A 97 2.34 -13.91 0.30
C PRO A 97 1.46 -15.09 -0.16
N ASP A 98 0.19 -14.81 -0.45
CA ASP A 98 -0.81 -15.80 -0.87
C ASP A 98 -0.54 -16.43 -2.25
N LEU A 99 0.25 -15.78 -3.11
CA LEU A 99 0.55 -16.27 -4.46
C LEU A 99 1.82 -17.11 -4.52
N HIS A 100 2.68 -17.02 -3.50
CA HIS A 100 3.93 -17.77 -3.43
C HIS A 100 4.14 -18.40 -2.03
N PRO A 101 3.23 -19.29 -1.59
CA PRO A 101 3.42 -20.04 -0.35
C PRO A 101 4.65 -20.95 -0.50
N GLY A 102 5.74 -20.63 0.20
CA GLY A 102 6.99 -21.39 0.17
C GLY A 102 8.15 -20.76 -0.61
N ALA A 103 8.07 -19.48 -0.98
CA ALA A 103 9.24 -18.75 -1.49
C ALA A 103 10.41 -18.82 -0.47
N ALA A 104 11.63 -19.06 -0.97
CA ALA A 104 12.83 -19.25 -0.16
C ALA A 104 13.24 -18.01 0.67
N SER A 105 12.60 -16.87 0.45
CA SER A 105 12.74 -15.68 1.27
C SER A 105 11.37 -15.01 1.41
N PRO A 106 11.00 -14.55 2.62
CA PRO A 106 9.75 -13.83 2.80
C PRO A 106 9.73 -12.57 1.91
N PRO A 107 8.58 -12.21 1.33
CA PRO A 107 8.47 -10.98 0.57
C PRO A 107 8.85 -9.79 1.45
N ALA A 108 9.56 -8.82 0.88
CA ALA A 108 9.97 -7.62 1.60
C ALA A 108 8.73 -6.91 2.18
N ALA A 109 8.76 -6.65 3.49
CA ALA A 109 7.67 -5.99 4.18
C ALA A 109 7.52 -4.54 3.66
N PRO A 110 6.30 -3.98 3.68
CA PRO A 110 6.10 -2.56 3.41
C PRO A 110 6.90 -1.74 4.40
N SER A 111 7.53 -0.66 3.94
CA SER A 111 8.16 0.29 4.85
C SER A 111 7.14 1.36 5.25
N VAL A 112 7.09 1.68 6.54
CA VAL A 112 6.19 2.70 7.09
C VAL A 112 7.04 3.75 7.78
N SER A 113 6.86 5.01 7.38
CA SER A 113 7.53 6.17 7.97
C SER A 113 6.51 7.17 8.48
N VAL A 114 6.73 7.72 9.66
CA VAL A 114 5.93 8.85 10.16
C VAL A 114 6.53 10.15 9.66
N ARG A 115 5.69 11.11 9.29
CA ARG A 115 6.06 12.47 8.90
C ARG A 115 5.08 13.47 9.52
N GLY A 116 5.46 14.73 9.55
CA GLY A 116 4.58 15.81 9.99
C GLY A 116 5.24 17.17 9.83
N GLU A 117 4.44 18.18 9.49
CA GLU A 117 4.94 19.53 9.17
C GLU A 117 5.62 20.21 10.38
N GLN A 118 5.20 19.85 11.59
CA GLN A 118 5.66 20.45 12.84
C GLN A 118 6.38 19.47 13.77
N LEU A 119 6.71 18.26 13.29
CA LEU A 119 7.38 17.27 14.12
C LEU A 119 8.84 17.68 14.36
N GLY A 120 9.15 17.97 15.61
CA GLY A 120 10.53 18.11 16.06
C GLY A 120 11.29 16.78 15.95
N ARG A 121 12.63 16.84 15.96
CA ARG A 121 13.49 15.64 15.87
C ARG A 121 13.17 14.59 16.93
N GLU A 122 12.93 15.01 18.17
CA GLU A 122 12.62 14.10 19.27
C GLU A 122 11.28 13.39 19.08
N GLU A 123 10.26 14.12 18.63
CA GLU A 123 8.94 13.57 18.35
C GLU A 123 8.97 12.62 17.16
N GLN A 124 9.69 13.00 16.11
CA GLN A 124 9.94 12.15 14.95
C GLN A 124 10.60 10.83 15.36
N LEU A 125 11.64 10.86 16.20
CA LEU A 125 12.28 9.64 16.72
C LEU A 125 11.34 8.80 17.57
N ARG A 126 10.54 9.44 18.43
CA ARG A 126 9.54 8.75 19.26
C ARG A 126 8.50 8.04 18.41
N TRP A 127 7.95 8.72 17.41
CA TRP A 127 6.95 8.16 16.49
C TRP A 127 7.51 7.02 15.66
N GLN A 128 8.71 7.18 15.11
CA GLN A 128 9.37 6.12 14.33
C GLN A 128 9.66 4.90 15.21
N GLY A 129 10.08 5.10 16.47
CA GLY A 129 10.26 4.02 17.43
C GLY A 129 8.96 3.26 17.71
N LEU A 130 7.84 3.98 17.86
CA LEU A 130 6.52 3.39 18.08
C LEU A 130 6.07 2.53 16.88
N VAL A 131 6.21 3.06 15.67
CA VAL A 131 5.87 2.34 14.42
C VAL A 131 6.72 1.09 14.27
N ALA A 132 8.04 1.18 14.51
CA ALA A 132 8.94 0.04 14.43
C ALA A 132 8.56 -1.07 15.44
N ALA A 133 8.20 -0.69 16.67
CA ALA A 133 7.75 -1.64 17.68
C ALA A 133 6.44 -2.32 17.27
N LYS A 134 5.46 -1.55 16.77
CA LYS A 134 4.16 -2.08 16.34
C LYS A 134 4.25 -2.96 15.10
N THR A 135 5.11 -2.61 14.16
CA THR A 135 5.35 -3.43 12.96
C THR A 135 5.94 -4.79 13.33
N ARG A 136 6.82 -4.83 14.34
CA ARG A 136 7.39 -6.08 14.85
C ARG A 136 6.35 -6.95 15.54
N GLU A 137 5.53 -6.36 16.41
CA GLU A 137 4.43 -7.06 17.10
C GLU A 137 3.49 -7.74 16.09
N VAL A 138 3.10 -7.03 15.04
CA VAL A 138 2.25 -7.58 13.97
C VAL A 138 2.95 -8.73 13.22
N ALA A 139 4.25 -8.61 12.94
CA ALA A 139 5.02 -9.66 12.27
C ALA A 139 5.17 -10.93 13.13
N GLU A 140 5.33 -10.76 14.45
CA GLU A 140 5.41 -11.86 15.41
C GLU A 140 4.05 -12.57 15.55
N SER A 141 2.95 -11.82 15.67
CA SER A 141 1.59 -12.38 15.72
C SER A 141 1.15 -13.06 14.43
N ALA A 142 1.72 -12.69 13.29
CA ALA A 142 1.48 -13.36 12.00
C ALA A 142 2.28 -14.67 11.83
N SER A 143 3.24 -14.95 12.73
CA SER A 143 4.11 -16.13 12.70
C SER A 143 3.69 -17.24 13.70
N GLU A 144 2.68 -16.98 14.55
CA GLU A 144 2.06 -17.94 15.47
C GLU A 144 0.83 -18.63 14.85
#